data_AF-Q0IZ52-F1
#
_entry.id   AF-Q0IZ52-F1
#
_cell.length_a   1.000
_cell.length_b   1.000
_cell.length_c   1.000
_cell.angle_alpha   90.00
_cell.angle_beta   90.00
_cell.angle_gamma   90.00
#
_symmetry.space_group_name_H-M   'P 1'
#
loop_
_entity.id
_entity.type
_entity.pdbx_description
1 polymer ?
#
loop_
_entity_poly.entity_id
_entity_poly.type
_entity_poly.pdbx_seq_one_letter_code
_entity_poly.pdbx_strand_id
1 'polypeptide(L)'
;MAEFLVRPLLSAVTNKASSYLVYQYKVMEGMEQQRKALERMLPLILSVIQDTEEKRSKKPELSAWLDELKKVSYEAIDVFDEFKYEALRREAKKKGHDATLGKGIVSLFPHRNPIVFRYRMGKKLQKIVYQRWTTLDS
;
A
#
# COMPACT_ATOMS: atom_id res chain seq x y z
N MET A 1 -17.61 -0.98 16.90
CA MET A 1 -16.72 -2.15 16.67
C MET A 1 -15.72 -1.93 15.53
N ALA A 2 -16.12 -1.40 14.36
CA ALA A 2 -15.23 -1.24 13.21
C ALA A 2 -14.04 -0.28 13.43
N GLU A 3 -14.21 0.76 14.25
CA GLU A 3 -13.21 1.83 14.50
C GLU A 3 -11.90 1.32 15.14
N PHE A 4 -11.97 0.33 16.04
CA PHE A 4 -10.79 -0.19 16.73
C PHE A 4 -9.81 -0.87 15.77
N LEU A 5 -10.29 -1.35 14.63
CA LEU A 5 -9.46 -2.01 13.62
C LEU A 5 -8.77 -1.03 12.67
N VAL A 6 -9.31 0.17 12.50
CA VAL A 6 -8.81 1.13 11.49
C VAL A 6 -7.45 1.68 11.89
N ARG A 7 -7.26 2.02 13.17
CA ARG A 7 -5.97 2.52 13.69
C ARG A 7 -4.81 1.51 13.47
N PRO A 8 -4.93 0.24 13.93
CA PRO A 8 -3.94 -0.79 13.63
C PRO A 8 -3.71 -0.98 12.12
N LEU A 9 -4.77 -0.92 11.30
CA LEU A 9 -4.65 -1.09 9.86
C LEU A 9 -3.81 0.01 9.22
N LEU A 10 -4.08 1.27 9.55
CA LEU A 10 -3.33 2.41 9.04
C LEU A 10 -1.87 2.35 9.47
N SER A 11 -1.60 1.95 10.72
CA SER A 11 -0.23 1.70 11.19
C SER A 11 0.46 0.60 10.38
N ALA A 12 -0.25 -0.49 10.06
CA ALA A 12 0.30 -1.55 9.22
C ALA A 12 0.63 -1.05 7.81
N VAL A 13 -0.23 -0.23 7.19
CA VAL A 13 0.04 0.39 5.88
C VAL A 13 1.30 1.25 5.94
N THR A 14 1.40 2.15 6.94
CA THR A 14 2.55 3.04 7.10
C THR A 14 3.85 2.24 7.29
N ASN A 15 3.84 1.24 8.16
CA ASN A 15 5.01 0.40 8.41
C ASN A 15 5.49 -0.34 7.17
N LYS A 16 4.56 -0.83 6.34
CA LYS A 16 4.92 -1.50 5.08
C LYS A 16 5.44 -0.50 4.04
N ALA A 17 4.82 0.68 3.94
CA ALA A 17 5.25 1.75 3.04
C ALA A 17 6.66 2.27 3.36
N SER A 18 7.00 2.36 4.66
CA SER A 18 8.32 2.79 5.15
C SER A 18 9.32 1.64 5.32
N SER A 19 9.02 0.44 4.84
CA SER A 19 9.90 -0.71 5.08
C SER A 19 11.25 -0.57 4.36
N TYR A 20 12.33 -0.89 5.09
CA TYR A 20 13.71 -0.76 4.61
C TYR A 20 13.96 -1.50 3.29
N LEU A 21 13.42 -2.70 3.13
CA LEU A 21 13.60 -3.54 1.94
C LEU A 21 13.07 -2.87 0.68
N VAL A 22 11.91 -2.20 0.78
CA VAL A 22 11.30 -1.49 -0.35
C VAL A 22 12.20 -0.37 -0.85
N TYR A 23 12.85 0.35 0.07
CA TYR A 23 13.80 1.40 -0.25
C TYR A 23 15.12 0.84 -0.81
N GLN A 24 15.72 -0.14 -0.11
CA GLN A 24 17.01 -0.73 -0.46
C GLN A 24 17.03 -1.31 -1.88
N TYR A 25 15.95 -1.97 -2.29
CA TYR A 25 15.85 -2.62 -3.60
C TYR A 25 15.18 -1.76 -4.68
N LYS A 26 14.95 -0.47 -4.39
CA LYS A 26 14.38 0.51 -5.32
C LYS A 26 13.14 -0.01 -6.05
N VAL A 27 12.30 -0.75 -5.33
CA VAL A 27 11.15 -1.45 -5.95
C VAL A 27 10.06 -0.43 -6.33
N MET A 28 9.96 0.65 -5.56
CA MET A 28 9.05 1.78 -5.80
C MET A 28 9.69 2.96 -6.57
N GLU A 29 10.86 2.79 -7.18
CA GLU A 29 11.49 3.87 -7.95
C GLU A 29 10.58 4.32 -9.10
N GLY A 30 10.27 5.62 -9.15
CA GLY A 30 9.29 6.22 -10.06
C GLY A 30 7.87 6.31 -9.50
N MET A 31 7.64 5.92 -8.23
CA MET A 31 6.34 5.97 -7.55
C MET A 31 6.37 6.80 -6.25
N GLU A 32 7.33 7.72 -6.15
CA GLU A 32 7.58 8.53 -4.97
C GLU A 32 6.41 9.46 -4.65
N GLN A 33 5.73 9.97 -5.69
CA GLN A 33 4.57 10.83 -5.51
C GLN A 33 3.39 10.07 -4.88
N GLN A 34 3.09 8.88 -5.39
CA GLN A 34 2.01 8.04 -4.87
C GLN A 34 2.33 7.58 -3.44
N ARG A 35 3.59 7.21 -3.17
CA ARG A 35 4.03 6.87 -1.81
C ARG A 35 3.85 8.05 -0.86
N LYS A 36 4.34 9.25 -1.23
CA LYS A 36 4.19 10.46 -0.41
C LYS A 36 2.73 10.85 -0.20
N ALA A 37 1.87 10.66 -1.21
CA ALA A 37 0.44 10.93 -1.08
C ALA A 37 -0.20 9.98 -0.05
N LEU A 38 0.14 8.69 -0.11
CA LEU A 38 -0.29 7.70 0.89
C LEU A 38 0.23 8.06 2.30
N GLU A 39 1.52 8.32 2.44
CA GLU A 39 2.14 8.72 3.72
C GLU A 39 1.51 9.98 4.33
N ARG A 40 1.04 10.93 3.50
CA ARG A 40 0.33 12.14 3.96
C ARG A 40 -1.12 11.87 4.30
N MET A 41 -1.82 11.03 3.55
CA MET A 41 -3.22 10.73 3.79
C MET A 41 -3.43 9.92 5.08
N LEU A 42 -2.56 8.95 5.37
CA LEU A 42 -2.69 8.07 6.54
C LEU A 42 -2.83 8.84 7.88
N PRO A 43 -1.97 9.83 8.20
CA PRO A 43 -2.11 10.60 9.43
C PRO A 43 -3.32 11.54 9.43
N LEU A 44 -3.69 12.14 8.28
CA LEU A 44 -4.92 12.95 8.17
C LEU A 44 -6.16 12.11 8.49
N ILE A 45 -6.20 10.89 7.99
CA ILE A 45 -7.29 9.95 8.25
C ILE A 45 -7.30 9.55 9.74
N LEU A 46 -6.13 9.27 10.33
CA LEU A 46 -6.02 8.97 11.75
C LEU A 46 -6.52 10.13 12.62
N SER A 47 -6.23 11.38 12.26
CA SER A 47 -6.69 12.55 13.02
C SER A 47 -8.21 12.69 12.93
N VAL A 48 -8.81 12.53 11.74
CA VAL A 48 -10.27 12.56 11.58
C VAL A 48 -10.94 11.47 12.42
N ILE A 49 -10.41 10.25 12.43
CA ILE A 49 -10.93 9.16 13.28
C ILE A 49 -10.82 9.53 14.77
N GLN A 50 -9.69 10.10 15.19
CA GLN A 50 -9.43 10.47 16.58
C GLN A 50 -10.39 11.59 17.05
N ASP A 51 -10.57 12.61 16.22
CA ASP A 51 -11.52 13.71 16.49
C ASP A 51 -12.97 13.22 16.52
N THR A 52 -13.26 12.11 15.85
CA THR A 52 -14.61 11.54 15.79
C THR A 52 -14.91 10.55 16.91
N GLU A 53 -13.87 9.92 17.48
CA GLU A 53 -13.98 9.06 18.66
C GLU A 53 -14.57 9.84 19.86
N GLU A 54 -14.29 11.15 19.94
CA GLU A 54 -14.86 12.05 20.96
C GLU A 54 -16.30 12.49 20.67
N LYS A 55 -16.79 12.40 19.42
CA LYS A 55 -18.10 12.92 18.98
C LYS A 55 -19.08 11.85 18.48
N ARG A 56 -18.88 10.61 18.93
CA ARG A 56 -19.42 9.31 18.47
C ARG A 56 -20.93 9.19 18.15
N SER A 57 -21.75 10.20 18.40
CA SER A 57 -23.22 10.08 18.41
C SER A 57 -23.96 10.75 17.25
N LYS A 58 -23.31 11.44 16.28
CA LYS A 58 -24.03 12.42 15.44
C LYS A 58 -24.01 12.25 13.91
N LYS A 59 -23.27 11.32 13.29
CA LYS A 59 -23.15 11.31 11.81
C LYS A 59 -23.17 9.91 11.18
N PRO A 60 -24.32 9.40 10.71
CA PRO A 60 -24.40 8.12 10.01
C PRO A 60 -23.59 8.07 8.71
N GLU A 61 -23.40 9.21 8.02
CA GLU A 61 -22.51 9.36 6.85
C GLU A 61 -21.06 8.91 7.14
N LEU A 62 -20.64 9.04 8.39
CA LEU A 62 -19.30 8.70 8.82
C LEU A 62 -19.06 7.18 8.84
N SER A 63 -20.12 6.38 9.07
CA SER A 63 -19.99 4.91 9.06
C SER A 63 -19.65 4.39 7.67
N ALA A 64 -20.31 4.90 6.63
CA ALA A 64 -20.03 4.55 5.24
C ALA A 64 -18.61 4.96 4.83
N TRP A 65 -18.18 6.16 5.24
CA TRP A 65 -16.81 6.63 5.00
C TRP A 65 -15.74 5.77 5.70
N LEU A 66 -15.99 5.33 6.93
CA LEU A 66 -15.10 4.43 7.67
C LEU A 66 -14.99 3.04 7.03
N ASP A 67 -16.10 2.48 6.55
CA ASP A 67 -16.08 1.19 5.86
C ASP A 67 -15.32 1.27 4.54
N GLU A 68 -15.49 2.35 3.78
CA GLU A 68 -14.72 2.59 2.55
C GLU A 68 -13.22 2.76 2.86
N LEU A 69 -12.89 3.49 3.92
CA LEU A 69 -11.52 3.61 4.37
C LEU A 69 -10.90 2.27 4.73
N LYS A 70 -11.65 1.40 5.42
CA LYS A 70 -11.18 0.07 5.78
C LYS A 70 -10.88 -0.75 4.54
N LYS A 71 -11.74 -0.72 3.51
CA LYS A 71 -11.50 -1.34 2.20
C LYS A 71 -10.21 -0.83 1.54
N VAL A 72 -10.08 0.49 1.40
CA VAL A 72 -8.90 1.11 0.77
C VAL A 72 -7.61 0.75 1.52
N SER A 73 -7.67 0.67 2.85
CA SER A 73 -6.53 0.32 3.68
C SER A 73 -6.12 -1.14 3.45
N TYR A 74 -7.07 -2.08 3.29
CA TYR A 74 -6.75 -3.45 2.87
C TYR A 74 -6.13 -3.51 1.48
N GLU A 75 -6.68 -2.80 0.49
CA GLU A 75 -6.08 -2.75 -0.86
C GLU A 75 -4.64 -2.20 -0.81
N ALA A 76 -4.37 -1.21 0.03
CA ALA A 76 -3.03 -0.67 0.23
C ALA A 76 -2.09 -1.70 0.87
N ILE A 77 -2.53 -2.42 1.90
CA ILE A 77 -1.75 -3.50 2.52
C ILE A 77 -1.34 -4.54 1.49
N ASP A 78 -2.28 -5.01 0.65
CA ASP A 78 -2.01 -6.00 -0.40
C ASP A 78 -0.99 -5.49 -1.41
N VAL A 79 -1.12 -4.23 -1.82
CA VAL A 79 -0.17 -3.57 -2.74
C VAL A 79 1.23 -3.50 -2.11
N PHE A 80 1.35 -3.13 -0.85
CA PHE A 80 2.64 -3.06 -0.16
C PHE A 80 3.26 -4.43 0.13
N ASP A 81 2.46 -5.46 0.37
CA ASP A 81 2.97 -6.82 0.48
C ASP A 81 3.60 -7.30 -0.83
N GLU A 82 3.02 -6.91 -1.96
CA GLU A 82 3.58 -7.23 -3.28
C GLU A 82 4.94 -6.52 -3.50
N PHE A 83 5.08 -5.27 -3.05
CA PHE A 83 6.37 -4.57 -3.03
C PHE A 83 7.40 -5.24 -2.12
N LYS A 84 6.99 -5.64 -0.91
CA LYS A 84 7.87 -6.32 0.05
C LYS A 84 8.34 -7.66 -0.49
N TYR A 85 7.45 -8.44 -1.10
CA TYR A 85 7.80 -9.70 -1.74
C TYR A 85 8.81 -9.50 -2.88
N GLU A 86 8.59 -8.52 -3.76
CA GLU A 86 9.52 -8.25 -4.86
C GLU A 86 10.88 -7.75 -4.34
N ALA A 87 10.92 -7.00 -3.23
CA ALA A 87 12.16 -6.62 -2.57
C ALA A 87 12.92 -7.85 -2.03
N LEU A 88 12.25 -8.74 -1.29
CA LEU A 88 12.82 -9.99 -0.79
C LEU A 88 13.30 -10.91 -1.92
N ARG A 89 12.57 -10.96 -3.03
CA ARG A 89 12.98 -11.71 -4.22
C ARG A 89 14.26 -11.16 -4.82
N ARG A 90 14.39 -9.83 -4.95
CA ARG A 90 15.62 -9.19 -5.44
C ARG A 90 16.78 -9.40 -4.48
N GLU A 91 16.52 -9.39 -3.17
CA GLU A 91 17.50 -9.75 -2.15
C GLU A 91 18.02 -11.18 -2.32
N ALA A 92 17.11 -12.16 -2.40
CA ALA A 92 17.47 -13.56 -2.57
C ALA A 92 18.30 -13.78 -3.84
N LYS A 93 17.92 -13.15 -4.95
CA LYS A 93 18.70 -13.16 -6.20
C LYS A 93 20.10 -12.57 -6.01
N LYS A 94 20.22 -11.42 -5.33
CA LYS A 94 21.51 -10.77 -5.08
C LYS A 94 22.41 -11.62 -4.18
N LYS A 95 21.83 -12.35 -3.22
CA LYS A 95 22.54 -13.25 -2.30
C LYS A 95 22.88 -14.62 -2.91
N GLY A 96 22.57 -14.85 -4.19
CA GLY A 96 22.87 -16.13 -4.85
C GLY A 96 22.01 -17.30 -4.35
N HIS A 97 20.96 -17.03 -3.56
CA HIS A 97 19.99 -18.04 -3.11
C HIS A 97 19.01 -18.46 -4.22
N ASP A 98 19.24 -18.01 -5.46
CA ASP A 98 18.54 -18.50 -6.65
C ASP A 98 19.17 -19.82 -7.12
N ALA A 99 19.26 -20.80 -6.21
CA ALA A 99 19.88 -22.10 -6.48
C ALA A 99 18.92 -23.09 -7.19
N THR A 100 17.62 -22.77 -7.32
CA THR A 100 16.61 -23.79 -7.67
C THR A 100 15.45 -23.31 -8.53
N LEU A 101 15.66 -22.42 -9.52
CA LEU A 101 14.73 -22.27 -10.65
C LEU A 101 15.49 -21.97 -11.95
N GLY A 102 16.21 -22.98 -12.45
CA GLY A 102 16.54 -23.18 -13.86
C GLY A 102 17.05 -21.99 -14.65
N LYS A 103 18.29 -22.13 -15.15
CA LYS A 103 18.89 -21.38 -16.28
C LYS A 103 17.99 -21.23 -17.54
N GLY A 104 16.77 -21.76 -17.55
CA GLY A 104 15.76 -21.63 -18.61
C GLY A 104 14.34 -21.18 -18.19
N ILE A 105 14.07 -20.78 -16.94
CA ILE A 105 12.71 -20.40 -16.48
C ILE A 105 12.58 -18.92 -16.05
N VAL A 106 13.68 -18.17 -16.05
CA VAL A 106 13.73 -16.75 -15.64
C VAL A 106 12.75 -15.86 -16.45
N SER A 107 12.25 -16.33 -17.59
CA SER A 107 11.25 -15.69 -18.46
C SER A 107 9.78 -16.08 -18.24
N LEU A 108 9.43 -17.08 -17.42
CA LEU A 108 8.05 -17.63 -17.43
C LEU A 108 6.97 -16.74 -16.82
N PHE A 109 7.32 -15.58 -16.28
CA PHE A 109 6.33 -14.60 -15.83
C PHE A 109 6.70 -13.22 -16.37
N PRO A 110 6.15 -12.78 -17.52
CA PRO A 110 6.35 -11.41 -18.02
C PRO A 110 6.00 -10.35 -16.95
N HIS A 111 5.08 -10.69 -16.05
CA HIS A 111 4.67 -9.92 -14.87
C HIS A 111 5.79 -9.63 -13.86
N ARG A 112 6.91 -10.36 -13.89
CA ARG A 112 8.06 -10.23 -12.98
C ARG A 112 9.24 -9.48 -13.60
N ASN A 113 9.09 -8.96 -14.81
CA ASN A 113 10.01 -7.97 -15.37
C ASN A 113 9.92 -6.70 -14.50
N PRO A 114 11.04 -6.14 -14.00
CA PRO A 114 11.03 -4.93 -13.18
C PRO A 114 10.21 -3.78 -13.75
N ILE A 115 10.22 -3.60 -15.08
CA ILE A 115 9.49 -2.52 -15.77
C ILE A 115 7.98 -2.80 -15.72
N VAL A 116 7.55 -4.01 -16.09
CA VAL A 116 6.15 -4.42 -16.08
C VAL A 116 5.60 -4.39 -14.65
N PHE A 117 6.38 -4.86 -13.69
CA PHE A 117 6.06 -4.77 -12.28
C PHE A 117 5.85 -3.32 -11.86
N ARG A 118 6.80 -2.43 -12.19
CA ARG A 118 6.68 -1.01 -11.84
C ARG A 118 5.43 -0.38 -12.44
N TYR A 119 5.17 -0.62 -13.72
CA TYR A 119 3.97 -0.11 -14.38
C TYR A 119 2.69 -0.58 -13.68
N ARG A 120 2.56 -1.89 -13.44
CA ARG A 120 1.39 -2.48 -12.79
C ARG A 120 1.17 -1.91 -11.40
N MET A 121 2.23 -1.89 -10.58
CA MET A 121 2.13 -1.43 -9.20
C MET A 121 1.91 0.09 -9.11
N GLY A 122 2.48 0.85 -10.03
CA GLY A 122 2.22 2.28 -10.17
C GLY A 122 0.73 2.55 -10.44
N LYS A 123 0.10 1.77 -11.33
CA LYS A 123 -1.35 1.88 -11.59
C LYS A 123 -2.19 1.49 -10.37
N LYS A 124 -1.80 0.46 -9.61
CA LYS A 124 -2.51 0.08 -8.36
C LYS A 124 -2.42 1.19 -7.30
N LEU A 125 -1.21 1.72 -7.06
CA LEU A 125 -1.02 2.85 -6.14
C LEU A 125 -1.79 4.09 -6.60
N GLN A 126 -1.77 4.38 -7.89
CA GLN A 126 -2.54 5.48 -8.46
C GLN A 126 -4.03 5.29 -8.18
N LYS A 127 -4.57 4.08 -8.37
CA LYS A 127 -5.98 3.78 -8.06
C LYS A 127 -6.31 4.08 -6.59
N ILE A 128 -5.49 3.61 -5.65
CA ILE A 128 -5.66 3.84 -4.20
C ILE A 128 -5.63 5.34 -3.87
N VAL A 129 -4.70 6.09 -4.47
CA VAL A 129 -4.57 7.53 -4.22
C VAL A 129 -5.73 8.31 -4.84
N TYR A 130 -6.16 7.96 -6.06
CA TYR A 130 -7.20 8.70 -6.79
C TYR A 130 -8.63 8.36 -6.32
N GLN A 131 -8.91 7.12 -5.90
CA GLN A 131 -10.26 6.73 -5.46
C GLN A 131 -10.81 7.60 -4.32
N ARG A 132 -9.94 8.29 -3.56
CA ARG A 132 -10.34 9.07 -2.39
C ARG A 132 -10.42 10.57 -2.62
N TRP A 133 -9.70 11.14 -3.60
CA TRP A 133 -9.84 12.56 -3.95
C TRP A 133 -11.22 12.87 -4.53
N THR A 134 -11.78 11.94 -5.31
CA THR A 134 -13.12 12.12 -5.91
C THR A 134 -14.26 12.00 -4.91
N THR A 135 -14.07 11.30 -3.79
CA THR A 135 -15.11 11.08 -2.77
C THR A 135 -15.13 12.14 -1.65
N LEU A 136 -14.15 13.04 -1.62
CA LEU A 136 -14.05 14.12 -0.61
C LEU A 136 -14.53 15.48 -1.15
N ASP A 137 -14.66 15.60 -2.48
CA ASP A 137 -15.04 16.85 -3.17
C ASP A 137 -16.46 16.77 -3.78
N SER A 138 -17.22 15.71 -3.47
CA SER A 138 -18.64 15.50 -3.84
C SER A 138 -19.47 15.28 -2.59
#